data_AF-L0MN52-F1
#
_entry.id   AF-L0MN52-F1
#
_cell.length_a   1.000
_cell.length_b   1.000
_cell.length_c   1.000
_cell.angle_alpha   90.00
_cell.angle_beta   90.00
_cell.angle_gamma   90.00
#
_symmetry.space_group_name_H-M   'P 1'
#
loop_
_entity.id
_entity.type
_entity.pdbx_description
1 polymer ?
#
loop_
_entity_poly.entity_id
_entity_poly.type
_entity_poly.pdbx_seq_one_letter_code
_entity_poly.pdbx_strand_id
1 'polypeptide(L)'
;MKPLLLMQTGDAPDAIRQAQSNFEQMFMQQGRMAAERVQIVHLPAGERPAAPADYCGVVITGSPAMVTERLPWSEQAAAWLRQAMAIRLPIFGVCYGHQLLAHALGGKVGYHPQGMEVGTLEIELLPAGANDRRLMTLPPRFKANLIHAQSVLTPPPGAEVLARSTQDDYQILRYGDNALTTQFHPEFDAAIMRHYLHWLAEMEPVRQAEYQQKQRQVDDTPFSRLLLQGFVVSLGAQQALAG
;
A
#
# COMPACT_ATOMS: atom_id res chain seq x y z
N MET A 1 -22.78 3.24 12.20
CA MET A 1 -21.40 2.74 12.35
C MET A 1 -20.49 3.58 11.45
N LYS A 2 -19.31 4.01 11.91
CA LYS A 2 -18.40 4.83 11.08
C LYS A 2 -17.87 4.02 9.89
N PRO A 3 -17.83 4.59 8.66
CA PRO A 3 -17.29 3.91 7.50
C PRO A 3 -15.77 3.74 7.58
N LEU A 4 -15.24 2.79 6.82
CA LEU A 4 -13.82 2.72 6.47
C LEU A 4 -13.57 3.72 5.34
N LEU A 5 -12.54 4.55 5.47
CA LEU A 5 -12.09 5.42 4.39
C LEU A 5 -11.19 4.62 3.44
N LEU A 6 -11.53 4.58 2.15
CA LEU A 6 -10.59 4.22 1.09
C LEU A 6 -10.10 5.52 0.44
N MET A 7 -8.92 5.95 0.84
CA MET A 7 -8.27 7.17 0.36
C MET A 7 -7.54 6.85 -0.95
N GLN A 8 -8.20 7.15 -2.07
CA GLN A 8 -7.67 6.93 -3.41
C GLN A 8 -6.73 8.06 -3.79
N THR A 9 -5.46 7.70 -4.03
CA THR A 9 -4.36 8.62 -4.32
C THR A 9 -4.03 8.72 -5.81
N GLY A 10 -4.81 8.07 -6.66
CA GLY A 10 -4.68 8.08 -8.12
C GLY A 10 -5.49 6.98 -8.78
N ASP A 11 -5.36 6.90 -10.09
CA ASP A 11 -5.94 5.85 -10.91
C ASP A 11 -4.84 4.89 -11.38
N ALA A 12 -5.18 3.61 -11.54
CA ALA A 12 -4.31 2.69 -12.26
C ALA A 12 -4.11 3.20 -13.71
N PRO A 13 -2.99 2.89 -14.39
CA PRO A 13 -2.80 3.29 -15.78
C PRO A 13 -3.95 2.80 -16.68
N ASP A 14 -4.28 3.57 -17.73
CA ASP A 14 -5.43 3.29 -18.61
C ASP A 14 -5.44 1.85 -19.14
N ALA A 15 -4.28 1.35 -19.59
CA ALA A 15 -4.11 -0.02 -20.09
C ALA A 15 -4.48 -1.07 -19.02
N ILE A 16 -4.20 -0.78 -17.75
CA ILE A 16 -4.52 -1.66 -16.62
C ILE A 16 -6.00 -1.57 -16.27
N ARG A 17 -6.58 -0.35 -16.21
CA ARG A 17 -8.01 -0.19 -15.92
C ARG A 17 -8.90 -0.86 -16.95
N GLN A 18 -8.52 -0.81 -18.23
CA GLN A 18 -9.26 -1.45 -19.30
C GLN A 18 -9.21 -2.98 -19.23
N ALA A 19 -8.07 -3.54 -18.81
CA ALA A 19 -7.88 -4.99 -18.74
C ALA A 19 -8.32 -5.62 -17.41
N GLN A 20 -8.30 -4.83 -16.32
CA GLN A 20 -8.55 -5.27 -14.96
C GLN A 20 -9.61 -4.38 -14.31
N SER A 21 -9.19 -3.49 -13.42
CA SER A 21 -10.03 -2.59 -12.66
C SER A 21 -9.20 -1.39 -12.20
N ASN A 22 -9.86 -0.41 -11.59
CA ASN A 22 -9.14 0.69 -10.95
C ASN A 22 -8.78 0.35 -9.50
N PHE A 23 -7.89 1.14 -8.87
CA PHE A 23 -7.34 0.79 -7.56
C PHE A 23 -8.42 0.56 -6.51
N GLU A 24 -9.45 1.40 -6.45
CA GLU A 24 -10.52 1.25 -5.47
C GLU A 24 -11.18 -0.13 -5.56
N GLN A 25 -11.44 -0.62 -6.78
CA GLN A 25 -12.05 -1.93 -6.99
C GLN A 25 -11.09 -3.07 -6.60
N MET A 26 -9.79 -2.95 -6.91
CA MET A 26 -8.78 -3.94 -6.50
C MET A 26 -8.72 -4.09 -4.98
N PHE A 27 -8.68 -2.96 -4.25
CA PHE A 27 -8.70 -2.94 -2.78
C PHE A 27 -9.99 -3.52 -2.21
N MET A 28 -11.14 -3.14 -2.76
CA MET A 28 -12.44 -3.65 -2.32
C MET A 28 -12.54 -5.17 -2.48
N GLN A 29 -12.10 -5.71 -3.62
CA GLN A 29 -12.14 -7.14 -3.91
C GLN A 29 -11.14 -7.93 -3.06
N GLN A 30 -9.85 -7.58 -3.09
CA GLN A 30 -8.83 -8.36 -2.38
C GLN A 30 -8.92 -8.20 -0.86
N GLY A 31 -9.34 -7.03 -0.38
CA GLY A 31 -9.60 -6.76 1.03
C GLY A 31 -10.94 -7.29 1.55
N ARG A 32 -11.81 -7.82 0.66
CA ARG A 32 -13.17 -8.29 0.99
C ARG A 32 -13.98 -7.22 1.72
N MET A 33 -13.87 -5.99 1.25
CA MET A 33 -14.54 -4.84 1.87
C MET A 33 -16.00 -4.79 1.41
N ALA A 34 -16.92 -4.57 2.34
CA ALA A 34 -18.34 -4.40 2.04
C ALA A 34 -18.60 -2.97 1.54
N ALA A 35 -19.20 -2.83 0.35
CA ALA A 35 -19.37 -1.53 -0.32
C ALA A 35 -20.12 -0.50 0.54
N GLU A 36 -21.15 -0.94 1.26
CA GLU A 36 -21.96 -0.13 2.17
C GLU A 36 -21.21 0.34 3.44
N ARG A 37 -20.01 -0.21 3.68
CA ARG A 37 -19.15 0.15 4.82
C ARG A 37 -17.93 0.96 4.42
N VAL A 38 -17.73 1.23 3.13
CA VAL A 38 -16.58 1.97 2.62
C VAL A 38 -17.02 3.29 2.02
N GLN A 39 -16.34 4.36 2.41
CA GLN A 39 -16.39 5.63 1.71
C GLN A 39 -15.11 5.78 0.90
N ILE A 40 -15.25 5.88 -0.41
CA ILE A 40 -14.14 6.16 -1.33
C ILE A 40 -14.01 7.68 -1.45
N VAL A 41 -12.78 8.19 -1.37
CA VAL A 41 -12.47 9.60 -1.59
C VAL A 41 -11.30 9.71 -2.56
N HIS A 42 -11.55 10.33 -3.73
CA HIS A 42 -10.58 10.46 -4.81
C HIS A 42 -9.81 11.79 -4.71
N LEU A 43 -8.66 11.77 -4.03
CA LEU A 43 -7.92 13.00 -3.70
C LEU A 43 -7.46 13.78 -4.94
N PRO A 44 -6.91 13.16 -6.00
CA PRO A 44 -6.51 13.92 -7.20
C PRO A 44 -7.69 14.56 -7.96
N ALA A 45 -8.93 14.11 -7.71
CA ALA A 45 -10.13 14.69 -8.31
C ALA A 45 -10.65 15.92 -7.53
N GLY A 46 -9.94 16.32 -6.47
CA GLY A 46 -10.30 17.45 -5.62
C GLY A 46 -11.25 17.11 -4.47
N GLU A 47 -11.64 15.83 -4.33
CA GLU A 47 -12.43 15.35 -3.20
C GLU A 47 -11.63 15.43 -1.89
N ARG A 48 -12.35 15.53 -0.77
CA ARG A 48 -11.74 15.63 0.56
C ARG A 48 -12.44 14.70 1.54
N PRO A 49 -11.68 13.95 2.35
CA PRO A 49 -12.29 13.16 3.41
C PRO A 49 -12.87 14.08 4.49
N ALA A 50 -13.83 13.56 5.24
CA ALA A 50 -14.30 14.16 6.48
C ALA A 50 -13.18 14.14 7.55
N ALA A 51 -13.48 14.56 8.77
CA ALA A 51 -12.47 14.53 9.83
C ALA A 51 -12.04 13.08 10.12
N PRO A 52 -10.80 12.82 10.53
CA PRO A 52 -10.36 11.44 10.86
C PRO A 52 -11.27 10.74 11.87
N ALA A 53 -11.87 11.50 12.80
CA ALA A 53 -12.79 10.98 13.80
C ALA A 53 -14.11 10.44 13.21
N ASP A 54 -14.45 10.74 11.97
CA ASP A 54 -15.67 10.27 11.31
C ASP A 54 -15.52 8.86 10.72
N TYR A 55 -14.30 8.31 10.73
CA TYR A 55 -13.97 7.00 10.17
C TYR A 55 -13.62 5.98 11.25
N CYS A 56 -13.74 4.70 10.91
CA CYS A 56 -13.25 3.61 11.76
C CYS A 56 -11.80 3.19 11.46
N GLY A 57 -11.30 3.59 10.30
CA GLY A 57 -9.96 3.35 9.81
C GLY A 57 -9.78 3.93 8.42
N VAL A 58 -8.56 3.90 7.91
CA VAL A 58 -8.24 4.34 6.55
C VAL A 58 -7.34 3.32 5.84
N VAL A 59 -7.66 3.04 4.58
CA VAL A 59 -6.77 2.39 3.62
C VAL A 59 -6.33 3.44 2.60
N ILE A 60 -5.02 3.55 2.36
CA ILE A 60 -4.43 4.51 1.43
C ILE A 60 -3.85 3.74 0.25
N THR A 61 -4.35 4.03 -0.95
CA THR A 61 -3.96 3.29 -2.16
C THR A 61 -2.55 3.65 -2.64
N GLY A 62 -2.03 2.85 -3.57
CA GLY A 62 -0.95 3.27 -4.46
C GLY A 62 -1.37 4.40 -5.41
N SER A 63 -0.40 4.99 -6.09
CA SER A 63 -0.58 6.07 -7.04
C SER A 63 0.47 5.99 -8.15
N PRO A 64 0.17 6.43 -9.39
CA PRO A 64 1.20 6.72 -10.40
C PRO A 64 2.01 7.99 -10.08
N ALA A 65 1.53 8.85 -9.18
CA ALA A 65 2.24 10.06 -8.76
C ALA A 65 3.44 9.73 -7.85
N MET A 66 4.37 10.68 -7.73
CA MET A 66 5.54 10.55 -6.87
C MET A 66 5.39 11.44 -5.64
N VAL A 67 5.64 10.92 -4.43
CA VAL A 67 5.51 11.71 -3.19
C VAL A 67 6.42 12.94 -3.23
N THR A 68 7.57 12.84 -3.91
CA THR A 68 8.51 13.96 -4.08
C THR A 68 7.97 15.11 -4.94
N GLU A 69 6.91 14.90 -5.73
CA GLU A 69 6.25 15.98 -6.49
C GLU A 69 5.51 16.94 -5.57
N ARG A 70 5.19 16.52 -4.34
CA ARG A 70 4.53 17.35 -3.31
C ARG A 70 3.27 18.02 -3.83
N LEU A 71 2.48 17.29 -4.61
CA LEU A 71 1.24 17.79 -5.19
C LEU A 71 0.30 18.33 -4.08
N PRO A 72 -0.49 19.39 -4.33
CA PRO A 72 -1.27 20.02 -3.27
C PRO A 72 -2.22 19.07 -2.52
N TRP A 73 -2.83 18.11 -3.22
CA TRP A 73 -3.70 17.09 -2.61
C TRP A 73 -2.90 16.12 -1.72
N SER A 74 -1.63 15.85 -2.07
CA SER A 74 -0.73 14.97 -1.33
C SER A 74 -0.32 15.59 0.00
N GLU A 75 0.07 16.87 0.00
CA GLU A 75 0.44 17.59 1.22
C GLU A 75 -0.77 17.78 2.16
N GLN A 76 -1.96 17.99 1.59
CA GLN A 76 -3.22 18.01 2.36
C GLN A 76 -3.50 16.64 2.99
N ALA A 77 -3.33 15.55 2.24
CA ALA A 77 -3.46 14.20 2.77
C ALA A 77 -2.42 13.92 3.87
N ALA A 78 -1.17 14.34 3.70
CA ALA A 78 -0.14 14.22 4.74
C ALA A 78 -0.55 14.96 6.04
N ALA A 79 -1.15 16.15 5.93
CA ALA A 79 -1.70 16.86 7.08
C ALA A 79 -2.86 16.10 7.74
N TRP A 80 -3.78 15.54 6.95
CA TRP A 80 -4.87 14.71 7.46
C TRP A 80 -4.34 13.45 8.17
N LEU A 81 -3.32 12.80 7.62
CA LEU A 81 -2.70 11.60 8.22
C LEU A 81 -2.03 11.90 9.56
N ARG A 82 -1.41 13.08 9.72
CA ARG A 82 -0.91 13.52 11.04
C ARG A 82 -2.04 13.63 12.07
N GLN A 83 -3.20 14.16 11.67
CA GLN A 83 -4.37 14.25 12.55
C GLN A 83 -4.93 12.85 12.87
N ALA A 84 -5.00 11.96 11.88
CA ALA A 84 -5.42 10.58 12.07
C ALA A 84 -4.51 9.82 13.05
N MET A 85 -3.19 10.00 12.93
CA MET A 85 -2.21 9.42 13.85
C MET A 85 -2.36 9.96 15.27
N ALA A 86 -2.65 11.26 15.44
CA ALA A 86 -2.84 11.88 16.75
C ALA A 86 -4.02 11.28 17.53
N ILE A 87 -5.08 10.82 16.84
CA ILE A 87 -6.22 10.15 17.46
C ILE A 87 -6.12 8.61 17.45
N ARG A 88 -4.95 8.07 17.05
CA ARG A 88 -4.69 6.63 16.91
C ARG A 88 -5.69 5.91 15.97
N LEU A 89 -6.16 6.58 14.91
CA LEU A 89 -7.01 5.96 13.90
C LEU A 89 -6.26 4.78 13.26
N PRO A 90 -6.90 3.61 13.05
CA PRO A 90 -6.28 2.52 12.29
C PRO A 90 -5.93 2.93 10.85
N ILE A 91 -4.69 2.69 10.41
CA ILE A 91 -4.20 3.05 9.07
C ILE A 91 -3.54 1.84 8.39
N PHE A 92 -3.91 1.60 7.13
CA PHE A 92 -3.20 0.70 6.23
C PHE A 92 -2.78 1.43 4.95
N GLY A 93 -1.48 1.59 4.71
CA GLY A 93 -0.96 2.31 3.54
C GLY A 93 -0.20 1.40 2.58
N VAL A 94 -0.45 1.52 1.29
CA VAL A 94 0.16 0.67 0.25
C VAL A 94 0.93 1.51 -0.76
N CYS A 95 2.17 1.11 -1.05
CA CYS A 95 3.06 1.74 -2.04
C CYS A 95 3.15 3.26 -1.84
N TYR A 96 2.43 4.06 -2.62
CA TYR A 96 2.32 5.50 -2.40
C TYR A 96 1.80 5.84 -0.99
N GLY A 97 0.80 5.12 -0.47
CA GLY A 97 0.29 5.31 0.89
C GLY A 97 1.31 4.99 1.98
N HIS A 98 2.19 4.01 1.73
CA HIS A 98 3.32 3.69 2.60
C HIS A 98 4.33 4.83 2.66
N GLN A 99 4.69 5.37 1.49
CA GLN A 99 5.61 6.49 1.35
C GLN A 99 5.02 7.79 1.91
N LEU A 100 3.74 8.07 1.62
CA LEU A 100 3.06 9.28 2.06
C LEU A 100 2.96 9.34 3.59
N LEU A 101 2.65 8.23 4.25
CA LEU A 101 2.62 8.19 5.72
C LEU A 101 4.02 8.41 6.31
N ALA A 102 5.06 7.76 5.75
CA ALA A 102 6.43 7.99 6.16
C ALA A 102 6.81 9.48 6.03
N HIS A 103 6.52 10.09 4.87
CA HIS A 103 6.74 11.51 4.61
C HIS A 103 5.99 12.41 5.59
N ALA A 104 4.70 12.13 5.82
CA ALA A 104 3.85 12.91 6.72
C ALA A 104 4.38 12.96 8.17
N LEU A 105 5.10 11.92 8.58
CA LEU A 105 5.68 11.76 9.92
C LEU A 105 7.17 12.13 9.98
N GLY A 106 7.73 12.71 8.92
CA GLY A 106 9.11 13.24 8.89
C GLY A 106 10.17 12.27 8.35
N GLY A 107 9.75 11.20 7.66
CA GLY A 107 10.63 10.29 6.94
C GLY A 107 11.07 10.90 5.60
N LYS A 108 12.13 10.33 5.02
CA LYS A 108 12.62 10.70 3.69
C LYS A 108 12.10 9.72 2.66
N VAL A 109 11.52 10.24 1.57
CA VAL A 109 11.08 9.46 0.41
C VAL A 109 11.78 9.98 -0.83
N GLY A 110 12.10 9.10 -1.77
CA GLY A 110 12.67 9.46 -3.06
C GLY A 110 12.85 8.26 -3.96
N TYR A 111 13.43 8.49 -5.15
CA TYR A 111 13.74 7.40 -6.08
C TYR A 111 14.65 6.37 -5.42
N HIS A 112 14.28 5.10 -5.58
CA HIS A 112 15.06 4.01 -5.05
C HIS A 112 16.44 4.00 -5.74
N PRO A 113 17.56 4.00 -4.98
CA PRO A 113 18.90 4.22 -5.53
C PRO A 113 19.36 3.11 -6.49
N GLN A 114 18.73 1.92 -6.43
CA GLN A 114 18.99 0.80 -7.32
C GLN A 114 17.96 0.69 -8.47
N GLY A 115 17.14 1.72 -8.67
CA GLY A 115 16.04 1.70 -9.63
C GLY A 115 14.80 0.98 -9.12
N MET A 116 13.81 0.84 -10.01
CA MET A 116 12.49 0.31 -9.73
C MET A 116 12.51 -1.19 -9.39
N GLU A 117 11.84 -1.56 -8.29
CA GLU A 117 11.45 -2.96 -8.06
C GLU A 117 10.15 -3.25 -8.81
N VAL A 118 10.13 -4.34 -9.57
CA VAL A 118 8.95 -4.76 -10.31
C VAL A 118 8.82 -6.28 -10.44
N GLY A 119 7.61 -6.79 -10.28
CA GLY A 119 7.24 -8.20 -10.41
C GLY A 119 6.90 -8.86 -9.08
N THR A 120 6.82 -10.20 -9.08
CA THR A 120 6.60 -10.98 -7.86
C THR A 120 7.95 -11.32 -7.22
N LEU A 121 8.28 -10.67 -6.09
CA LEU A 121 9.57 -10.79 -5.41
C LEU A 121 9.42 -11.35 -3.99
N GLU A 122 10.51 -11.90 -3.45
CA GLU A 122 10.56 -12.40 -2.07
C GLU A 122 10.69 -11.24 -1.06
N ILE A 123 9.91 -11.31 -0.01
CA ILE A 123 9.92 -10.44 1.16
C ILE A 123 10.37 -11.27 2.37
N GLU A 124 11.32 -10.74 3.12
CA GLU A 124 11.86 -11.34 4.34
C GLU A 124 11.40 -10.55 5.56
N LEU A 125 10.78 -11.24 6.53
CA LEU A 125 10.47 -10.67 7.83
C LEU A 125 11.76 -10.48 8.65
N LEU A 126 11.88 -9.29 9.24
CA LEU A 126 12.93 -8.97 10.21
C LEU A 126 12.54 -9.50 11.60
N PRO A 127 13.49 -9.58 12.57
CA PRO A 127 13.17 -10.02 13.93
C PRO A 127 12.03 -9.25 14.59
N ALA A 128 11.90 -7.95 14.32
CA ALA A 128 10.77 -7.14 14.77
C ALA A 128 9.44 -7.60 14.13
N GLY A 129 9.44 -7.86 12.82
CA GLY A 129 8.27 -8.36 12.10
C GLY A 129 7.84 -9.75 12.54
N ALA A 130 8.80 -10.65 12.80
CA ALA A 130 8.53 -12.00 13.29
C ALA A 130 7.83 -12.02 14.67
N ASN A 131 8.01 -10.97 15.46
CA ASN A 131 7.38 -10.80 16.78
C ASN A 131 6.12 -9.91 16.76
N ASP A 132 5.76 -9.32 15.61
CA ASP A 132 4.56 -8.49 15.52
C ASP A 132 3.30 -9.34 15.38
N ARG A 133 2.35 -9.12 16.30
CA ARG A 133 1.07 -9.85 16.36
C ARG A 133 0.25 -9.77 15.07
N ARG A 134 0.38 -8.69 14.30
CA ARG A 134 -0.31 -8.48 13.02
C ARG A 134 0.27 -9.33 11.89
N LEU A 135 1.50 -9.80 12.04
CA LEU A 135 2.23 -10.55 11.02
C LEU A 135 2.40 -12.04 11.38
N MET A 136 1.88 -12.50 12.52
CA MET A 136 2.10 -13.88 13.02
C MET A 136 1.62 -14.98 12.07
N THR A 137 0.72 -14.69 11.14
CA THR A 137 0.23 -15.65 10.14
C THR A 137 1.11 -15.71 8.88
N LEU A 138 2.08 -14.80 8.75
CA LEU A 138 3.00 -14.79 7.63
C LEU A 138 4.18 -15.73 7.89
N PRO A 139 4.64 -16.49 6.88
CA PRO A 139 5.90 -17.21 6.99
C PRO A 139 7.09 -16.21 7.04
N PRO A 140 8.27 -16.64 7.53
CA PRO A 140 9.46 -15.78 7.60
C PRO A 140 9.86 -15.17 6.25
N ARG A 141 9.55 -15.86 5.15
CA ARG A 141 9.72 -15.38 3.78
C ARG A 141 8.48 -15.70 2.96
N PHE A 142 8.01 -14.73 2.18
CA PHE A 142 6.84 -14.88 1.30
C PHE A 142 7.02 -14.07 0.02
N LYS A 143 6.24 -14.39 -1.01
CA LYS A 143 6.19 -13.60 -2.24
C LYS A 143 5.16 -12.48 -2.16
N ALA A 144 5.49 -11.32 -2.71
CA ALA A 144 4.58 -10.19 -2.89
C ALA A 144 4.74 -9.57 -4.28
N ASN A 145 3.74 -8.83 -4.75
CA ASN A 145 3.79 -8.09 -6.01
C ASN A 145 4.31 -6.67 -5.76
N LEU A 146 5.34 -6.26 -6.51
CA LEU A 146 5.96 -4.94 -6.39
C LEU A 146 5.90 -4.21 -7.73
N ILE A 147 5.68 -2.91 -7.67
CA ILE A 147 5.92 -1.96 -8.76
C ILE A 147 6.10 -0.57 -8.14
N HIS A 148 7.35 -0.15 -7.93
CA HIS A 148 7.63 1.17 -7.36
C HIS A 148 8.98 1.72 -7.82
N ALA A 149 9.00 3.00 -8.21
CA ALA A 149 10.23 3.72 -8.55
C ALA A 149 10.77 4.53 -7.36
N GLN A 150 9.89 4.92 -6.43
CA GLN A 150 10.24 5.58 -5.18
C GLN A 150 10.05 4.65 -4.02
N SER A 151 10.82 4.90 -2.96
CA SER A 151 10.72 4.20 -1.69
C SER A 151 10.95 5.17 -0.53
N VAL A 152 10.59 4.72 0.67
CA VAL A 152 11.11 5.33 1.89
C VAL A 152 12.63 5.12 1.90
N LEU A 153 13.39 6.20 1.94
CA LEU A 153 14.86 6.15 2.04
C LEU A 153 15.32 6.24 3.50
N THR A 154 14.48 6.78 4.37
CA THR A 154 14.72 6.86 5.81
C THR A 154 13.37 6.86 6.52
N PRO A 155 13.07 5.84 7.33
CA PRO A 155 11.84 5.82 8.13
C PRO A 155 11.78 7.03 9.09
N PRO A 156 10.58 7.56 9.38
CA PRO A 156 10.44 8.61 10.39
C PRO A 156 10.78 8.09 11.79
N PRO A 157 11.10 8.97 12.74
CA PRO A 157 11.34 8.59 14.13
C PRO A 157 10.18 7.79 14.71
N GLY A 158 10.50 6.68 15.40
CA GLY A 158 9.52 5.81 16.05
C GLY A 158 8.81 4.82 15.12
N ALA A 159 9.08 4.83 13.82
CA ALA A 159 8.68 3.76 12.92
C ALA A 159 9.53 2.51 13.16
N GLU A 160 8.91 1.34 13.12
CA GLU A 160 9.60 0.06 13.20
C GLU A 160 9.60 -0.62 11.83
N VAL A 161 10.76 -1.12 11.42
CA VAL A 161 10.95 -1.85 10.17
C VAL A 161 10.71 -3.32 10.41
N LEU A 162 9.72 -3.88 9.71
CA LEU A 162 9.26 -5.25 9.96
C LEU A 162 9.65 -6.23 8.86
N ALA A 163 9.88 -5.75 7.63
CA ALA A 163 10.27 -6.60 6.52
C ALA A 163 11.06 -5.83 5.47
N ARG A 164 11.83 -6.57 4.66
CA ARG A 164 12.64 -6.06 3.56
C ARG A 164 12.52 -6.96 2.32
N SER A 165 12.93 -6.46 1.17
CA SER A 165 13.24 -7.26 -0.02
C SER A 165 14.75 -7.37 -0.17
N THR A 166 15.23 -7.91 -1.30
CA THR A 166 16.66 -7.88 -1.62
C THR A 166 17.17 -6.47 -1.92
N GLN A 167 16.35 -5.59 -2.51
CA GLN A 167 16.77 -4.25 -2.92
C GLN A 167 16.39 -3.15 -1.92
N ASP A 168 15.27 -3.32 -1.20
CA ASP A 168 14.66 -2.28 -0.37
C ASP A 168 14.48 -2.77 1.07
N ASP A 169 15.05 -2.02 2.01
CA ASP A 169 15.07 -2.36 3.44
C ASP A 169 13.73 -2.11 4.15
N TYR A 170 12.76 -1.43 3.54
CA TYR A 170 11.59 -0.87 4.23
C TYR A 170 10.25 -1.36 3.68
N GLN A 171 10.15 -2.64 3.33
CA GLN A 171 8.95 -3.22 2.71
C GLN A 171 7.71 -3.22 3.60
N ILE A 172 7.88 -3.33 4.93
CA ILE A 172 6.79 -3.16 5.89
C ILE A 172 7.25 -2.21 6.99
N LEU A 173 6.49 -1.13 7.19
CA LEU A 173 6.68 -0.20 8.30
C LEU A 173 5.47 -0.17 9.21
N ARG A 174 5.74 -0.14 10.51
CA ARG A 174 4.75 -0.01 11.58
C ARG A 174 4.95 1.31 12.32
N TYR A 175 3.85 2.00 12.60
CA TYR A 175 3.84 3.24 13.36
C TYR A 175 2.92 3.09 14.57
N GLY A 176 3.51 2.93 15.75
CA GLY A 176 2.76 2.63 16.96
C GLY A 176 1.88 1.37 16.84
N ASP A 177 0.72 1.40 17.48
CA ASP A 177 -0.17 0.22 17.53
C ASP A 177 -1.29 0.26 16.49
N ASN A 178 -1.49 1.39 15.82
CA ASN A 178 -2.65 1.63 14.94
C ASN A 178 -2.32 1.69 13.45
N ALA A 179 -1.04 1.81 13.04
CA ALA A 179 -0.70 1.93 11.63
C ALA A 179 0.31 0.86 11.16
N LEU A 180 0.02 0.27 10.02
CA LEU A 180 0.87 -0.68 9.30
C LEU A 180 0.87 -0.32 7.82
N THR A 181 2.00 -0.39 7.15
CA THR A 181 2.10 -0.04 5.72
C THR A 181 2.99 -1.00 4.98
N THR A 182 2.73 -1.18 3.69
CA THR A 182 3.49 -2.08 2.81
C THR A 182 3.96 -1.33 1.56
N GLN A 183 5.22 -1.50 1.16
CA GLN A 183 5.72 -0.98 -0.11
C GLN A 183 5.23 -1.81 -1.30
N PHE A 184 5.06 -3.13 -1.10
CA PHE A 184 4.41 -4.04 -2.04
C PHE A 184 2.87 -3.88 -2.07
N HIS A 185 2.24 -4.50 -3.07
CA HIS A 185 0.82 -4.42 -3.40
C HIS A 185 0.04 -5.69 -2.98
N PRO A 186 -0.52 -5.74 -1.75
CA PRO A 186 -1.37 -6.85 -1.30
C PRO A 186 -2.73 -6.91 -2.04
N GLU A 187 -3.09 -5.85 -2.75
CA GLU A 187 -4.27 -5.73 -3.61
C GLU A 187 -4.05 -6.24 -5.05
N PHE A 188 -2.82 -6.62 -5.42
CA PHE A 188 -2.52 -7.20 -6.72
C PHE A 188 -2.53 -8.72 -6.67
N ASP A 189 -3.23 -9.35 -7.61
CA ASP A 189 -3.07 -10.77 -7.91
C ASP A 189 -2.09 -11.01 -9.07
N ALA A 190 -1.88 -12.28 -9.41
CA ALA A 190 -1.01 -12.67 -10.51
C ALA A 190 -1.46 -12.09 -11.86
N ALA A 191 -2.76 -11.96 -12.10
CA ALA A 191 -3.29 -11.44 -13.36
C ALA A 191 -2.96 -9.95 -13.52
N ILE A 192 -3.19 -9.15 -12.47
CA ILE A 192 -2.87 -7.72 -12.45
C ILE A 192 -1.37 -7.51 -12.70
N MET A 193 -0.51 -8.24 -11.98
CA MET A 193 0.95 -8.09 -12.14
C MET A 193 1.43 -8.48 -13.55
N ARG A 194 0.84 -9.52 -14.18
CA ARG A 194 1.15 -9.86 -15.58
C ARG A 194 0.79 -8.73 -16.54
N HIS A 195 -0.36 -8.08 -16.37
CA HIS A 195 -0.77 -6.95 -17.20
C HIS A 195 0.15 -5.74 -17.03
N TYR A 196 0.57 -5.43 -15.80
CA TYR A 196 1.55 -4.38 -15.55
C TYR A 196 2.88 -4.65 -16.24
N LEU A 197 3.42 -5.87 -16.11
CA LEU A 197 4.66 -6.23 -16.79
C LEU A 197 4.51 -6.19 -18.32
N HIS A 198 3.34 -6.53 -18.86
CA HIS A 198 3.09 -6.46 -20.30
C HIS A 198 3.08 -5.01 -20.78
N TRP A 199 2.34 -4.16 -20.10
CA TRP A 199 2.29 -2.72 -20.38
C TRP A 199 3.69 -2.06 -20.28
N LEU A 200 4.47 -2.38 -19.24
CA LEU A 200 5.86 -1.90 -19.13
C LEU A 200 6.75 -2.39 -20.29
N ALA A 201 6.56 -3.62 -20.74
CA ALA A 201 7.29 -4.18 -21.88
C ALA A 201 6.99 -3.47 -23.21
N GLU A 202 5.79 -2.89 -23.36
CA GLU A 202 5.41 -2.06 -24.51
C GLU A 202 5.98 -0.64 -24.39
N MET A 203 5.99 -0.07 -23.19
CA MET A 203 6.48 1.30 -22.95
C MET A 203 8.00 1.42 -22.98
N GLU A 204 8.72 0.37 -22.57
CA GLU A 204 10.18 0.35 -22.52
C GLU A 204 10.75 -0.79 -23.39
N PRO A 205 10.75 -0.67 -24.73
CA PRO A 205 11.20 -1.74 -25.62
C PRO A 205 12.62 -2.24 -25.33
N VAL A 206 13.50 -1.37 -24.81
CA VAL A 206 14.87 -1.73 -24.40
C VAL A 206 14.90 -2.76 -23.28
N ARG A 207 13.90 -2.76 -22.39
CA ARG A 207 13.77 -3.70 -21.25
C ARG A 207 12.73 -4.78 -21.48
N GLN A 208 12.17 -4.89 -22.70
CA GLN A 208 11.09 -5.82 -23.02
C GLN A 208 11.41 -7.27 -22.61
N ALA A 209 12.61 -7.75 -22.90
CA ALA A 209 13.04 -9.11 -22.55
C ALA A 209 13.07 -9.35 -21.02
N GLU A 210 13.48 -8.35 -20.25
CA GLU A 210 13.50 -8.40 -18.78
C GLU A 210 12.07 -8.53 -18.22
N TYR A 211 11.14 -7.69 -18.69
CA TYR A 211 9.75 -7.75 -18.23
C TYR A 211 9.05 -9.04 -18.65
N GLN A 212 9.30 -9.54 -19.87
CA GLN A 212 8.78 -10.84 -20.31
C GLN A 212 9.34 -11.99 -19.47
N GLN A 213 10.60 -11.91 -19.01
CA GLN A 213 11.15 -12.89 -18.08
C GLN A 213 10.45 -12.81 -16.72
N LYS A 214 10.27 -11.61 -16.17
CA LYS A 214 9.53 -11.40 -14.92
C LYS A 214 8.09 -11.90 -15.01
N GLN A 215 7.42 -11.75 -16.16
CA GLN A 215 6.06 -12.29 -16.37
C GLN A 215 6.00 -13.80 -16.14
N ARG A 216 7.02 -14.55 -16.58
CA ARG A 216 7.08 -16.01 -16.38
C ARG A 216 7.26 -16.39 -14.91
N GLN A 217 7.70 -15.46 -14.06
CA GLN A 217 7.95 -15.66 -12.63
C GLN A 217 6.82 -15.15 -11.75
N VAL A 218 5.80 -14.50 -12.32
CA VAL A 218 4.63 -14.02 -11.58
C VAL A 218 3.88 -15.20 -10.95
N ASP A 219 3.50 -15.02 -9.70
CA ASP A 219 2.83 -16.01 -8.88
C ASP A 219 1.71 -15.34 -8.07
N ASP A 220 0.78 -16.14 -7.55
CA ASP A 220 -0.18 -15.63 -6.58
C ASP A 220 0.53 -15.32 -5.26
N THR A 221 0.09 -14.27 -4.58
CA THR A 221 0.73 -13.74 -3.37
C THR A 221 -0.21 -13.77 -2.16
N PRO A 222 -0.76 -14.95 -1.80
CA PRO A 222 -1.83 -15.06 -0.81
C PRO A 222 -1.45 -14.51 0.56
N PHE A 223 -0.19 -14.65 0.97
CA PHE A 223 0.31 -14.13 2.24
C PHE A 223 0.32 -12.60 2.28
N SER A 224 0.73 -11.93 1.19
CA SER A 224 0.67 -10.47 1.13
C SER A 224 -0.77 -9.96 1.29
N ARG A 225 -1.72 -10.61 0.60
CA ARG A 225 -3.15 -10.28 0.67
C ARG A 225 -3.76 -10.45 2.08
N LEU A 226 -3.27 -11.41 2.88
CA LEU A 226 -3.75 -11.62 4.25
C LEU A 226 -3.55 -10.37 5.13
N LEU A 227 -2.57 -9.51 4.82
CA LEU A 227 -2.36 -8.27 5.57
C LEU A 227 -3.52 -7.29 5.39
N LEU A 228 -3.95 -7.08 4.14
CA LEU A 228 -5.08 -6.21 3.84
C LEU A 228 -6.38 -6.76 4.45
N GLN A 229 -6.61 -8.07 4.31
CA GLN A 229 -7.79 -8.72 4.90
C GLN A 229 -7.78 -8.68 6.43
N GLY A 230 -6.62 -8.94 7.05
CA GLY A 230 -6.43 -8.89 8.49
C GLY A 230 -6.71 -7.50 9.05
N PHE A 231 -6.28 -6.44 8.35
CA PHE A 231 -6.63 -5.07 8.69
C PHE A 231 -8.14 -4.85 8.68
N VAL A 232 -8.83 -5.17 7.58
CA VAL A 232 -10.29 -4.99 7.44
C VAL A 232 -11.07 -5.75 8.51
N VAL A 233 -10.68 -7.01 8.80
CA VAL A 233 -11.29 -7.83 9.84
C VAL A 233 -11.08 -7.21 11.24
N SER A 234 -9.89 -6.68 11.52
CA SER A 234 -9.58 -6.06 12.81
C SER A 234 -10.48 -4.85 13.12
N LEU A 235 -10.88 -4.08 12.10
CA LEU A 235 -11.80 -2.96 12.25
C LEU A 235 -13.19 -3.41 12.69
N GLY A 236 -13.68 -4.51 12.11
CA GLY A 236 -14.96 -5.10 12.51
C GLY A 236 -14.97 -5.56 13.96
N ALA A 237 -13.89 -6.21 14.41
CA ALA A 237 -13.74 -6.64 15.81
C ALA A 237 -13.68 -5.45 16.78
N GLN A 238 -12.95 -4.39 16.44
CA GLN A 238 -12.89 -3.17 17.27
C GLN A 238 -14.25 -2.48 17.39
N GLN A 239 -15.03 -2.43 16.30
CA GLN A 239 -16.36 -1.84 16.33
C GLN A 239 -17.36 -2.67 17.16
N ALA A 240 -17.25 -3.99 17.13
CA ALA A 240 -18.10 -4.87 17.94
C ALA A 240 -17.81 -4.75 19.45
N LEU A 241 -16.56 -4.42 19.84
CA LEU A 241 -16.18 -4.20 21.23
C LEU A 241 -16.55 -2.80 21.75
N ALA A 242 -16.83 -1.84 20.85
CA ALA A 242 -17.14 -0.45 21.18
C ALA A 242 -18.64 -0.12 21.19
N GLY A 243 -19.50 -1.06 20.79
CA GLY A 243 -20.97 -0.95 20.80
C GLY A 243 -21.57 -1.77 21.92
#